data_AF-A0A1E3PH75-F1
#
_entry.id   AF-A0A1E3PH75-F1
#
_cell.length_a   1.000
_cell.length_b   1.000
_cell.length_c   1.000
_cell.angle_alpha   90.00
_cell.angle_beta   90.00
_cell.angle_gamma   90.00
#
_symmetry.space_group_name_H-M   'P 1'
#
loop_
_entity.id
_entity.type
_entity.pdbx_description
1 polymer ?
#
loop_
_entity_poly.entity_id
_entity_poly.type
_entity_poly.pdbx_seq_one_letter_code
_entity_poly.pdbx_strand_id
1 'polypeptide(L)'
;MSSKFPSLEEFDYGQTTASDTHNGFLEADITGADDLVSREKALLGDDANEFETLEQQQPVKQESDEGQSFEEAFPEINQTQPTTQSITATSFEPAVSSGMQGLSLESSKAIQEWKERQQLEIQRRDELSQSRKAEIMEKANKAIDDFYDNYNSKRDDLIEQTRKEEAEFLEARDDSITGTTWDRALKLIDISDVNTKSGFRDKTRFREILLSLKGDTEVPGAAGY
;
A
#
# COMPACT_ATOMS: atom_id res chain seq x y z
N MET A 1 6.20 38.90 -18.80
CA MET A 1 5.18 38.56 -17.78
C MET A 1 5.24 37.06 -17.58
N SER A 2 5.88 36.58 -16.51
CA SER A 2 6.09 35.15 -16.29
C SER A 2 4.79 34.51 -15.79
N SER A 3 4.33 33.48 -16.49
CA SER A 3 3.09 32.75 -16.22
C SER A 3 3.11 32.15 -14.82
N LYS A 4 2.08 32.47 -14.03
CA LYS A 4 1.82 31.95 -12.69
C LYS A 4 1.25 30.53 -12.67
N PHE A 5 1.32 29.82 -13.81
CA PHE A 5 0.78 28.48 -13.95
C PHE A 5 1.91 27.50 -14.29
N PRO A 6 2.03 26.39 -13.54
CA PRO A 6 2.98 25.31 -13.85
C PRO A 6 2.74 24.74 -15.26
N SER A 7 3.81 24.43 -15.99
CA SER A 7 3.73 23.77 -17.30
C SER A 7 3.30 22.31 -17.16
N LEU A 8 2.52 21.80 -18.11
CA LEU A 8 2.01 20.41 -18.11
C LEU A 8 3.11 19.32 -18.03
N GLU A 9 4.36 19.65 -18.34
CA GLU A 9 5.52 18.74 -18.20
C GLU A 9 5.95 18.53 -16.74
N GLU A 10 5.60 19.42 -15.81
CA GLU A 10 6.00 19.32 -14.40
C GLU A 10 5.08 18.39 -13.58
N PHE A 11 3.89 18.08 -14.09
CA PHE A 11 2.97 17.12 -13.47
C PHE A 11 3.40 15.64 -13.66
N ASP A 12 4.32 15.34 -14.59
CA ASP A 12 4.75 13.97 -14.90
C ASP A 12 5.85 13.45 -13.95
N TYR A 13 6.47 14.33 -13.17
CA TYR A 13 7.49 13.97 -12.18
C TYR A 13 6.90 13.72 -10.79
N GLY A 14 6.01 12.73 -10.67
CA GLY A 14 5.84 11.93 -9.44
C GLY A 14 5.69 12.66 -8.10
N GLN A 15 5.12 13.87 -8.05
CA GLN A 15 4.86 14.56 -6.79
C GLN A 15 3.56 14.02 -6.16
N THR A 16 3.67 12.89 -5.50
CA THR A 16 2.61 12.31 -4.67
C THR A 16 2.54 13.04 -3.32
N THR A 17 1.89 14.20 -3.28
CA THR A 17 1.30 14.69 -2.02
C THR A 17 -0.18 14.85 -2.24
N ALA A 18 -0.95 14.04 -1.50
CA ALA A 18 -2.38 13.84 -1.65
C ALA A 18 -3.13 15.18 -1.75
N SER A 19 -3.76 15.41 -2.90
CA SER A 19 -4.83 16.40 -3.03
C SER A 19 -6.14 15.64 -3.04
N ASP A 20 -6.81 15.81 -1.92
CA ASP A 20 -8.13 15.37 -1.57
C ASP A 20 -9.16 16.08 -2.47
N THR A 21 -9.78 15.38 -3.41
CA THR A 21 -11.22 15.53 -3.72
C THR A 21 -11.70 14.54 -4.77
N HIS A 22 -12.44 13.59 -4.25
CA HIS A 22 -13.55 12.84 -4.81
C HIS A 22 -14.41 13.61 -5.83
N ASN A 23 -14.45 13.16 -7.10
CA ASN A 23 -15.68 12.70 -7.76
C ASN A 23 -15.46 12.38 -9.25
N GLY A 24 -15.77 11.15 -9.66
CA GLY A 24 -15.74 10.77 -11.07
C GLY A 24 -15.95 9.29 -11.40
N PHE A 25 -17.15 8.78 -11.11
CA PHE A 25 -17.90 7.90 -12.02
C PHE A 25 -17.56 6.39 -12.06
N LEU A 26 -18.13 5.63 -11.12
CA LEU A 26 -18.63 4.27 -11.37
C LEU A 26 -19.99 4.11 -10.69
N GLU A 27 -21.00 3.95 -11.53
CA GLU A 27 -22.40 3.74 -11.21
C GLU A 27 -22.58 2.32 -10.65
N ALA A 28 -22.59 2.22 -9.32
CA ALA A 28 -23.20 1.13 -8.59
C ALA A 28 -24.07 1.76 -7.50
N ASP A 29 -25.30 1.29 -7.39
CA ASP A 29 -26.34 1.76 -6.51
C ASP A 29 -25.94 1.56 -5.03
N ILE A 30 -25.37 2.59 -4.38
CA ILE A 30 -24.99 2.57 -2.95
C ILE A 30 -26.05 3.35 -2.16
N THR A 31 -27.22 2.75 -2.00
CA THR A 31 -28.22 3.25 -1.04
C THR A 31 -27.98 2.61 0.33
N GLY A 32 -27.07 3.18 1.12
CA GLY A 32 -26.91 2.84 2.54
C GLY A 32 -25.46 2.87 3.01
N ALA A 33 -25.18 3.71 4.02
CA ALA A 33 -23.89 3.74 4.71
C ALA A 33 -23.51 2.37 5.34
N ASP A 34 -24.49 1.49 5.52
CA ASP A 34 -24.33 0.14 6.07
C ASP A 34 -23.64 -0.85 5.10
N ASP A 35 -23.64 -0.56 3.79
CA ASP A 35 -23.08 -1.48 2.77
C ASP A 35 -21.55 -1.46 2.72
N LEU A 36 -20.94 -0.30 3.00
CA LEU A 36 -19.48 -0.18 3.08
C LEU A 36 -18.92 -0.98 4.26
N VAL A 37 -19.48 -0.78 5.46
CA VAL A 37 -19.07 -1.48 6.70
C VAL A 37 -19.30 -2.98 6.57
N SER A 38 -20.41 -3.37 5.95
CA SER A 38 -20.70 -4.78 5.70
C SER A 38 -19.73 -5.40 4.69
N ARG A 39 -19.35 -4.66 3.64
CA ARG A 39 -18.40 -5.11 2.63
C ARG A 39 -16.99 -5.27 3.19
N GLU A 40 -16.51 -4.29 3.96
CA GLU A 40 -15.19 -4.38 4.60
C GLU A 40 -15.16 -5.44 5.72
N LYS A 41 -16.24 -5.60 6.48
CA LYS A 41 -16.37 -6.69 7.46
C LYS A 41 -16.38 -8.07 6.82
N ALA A 42 -17.03 -8.23 5.67
CA ALA A 42 -17.02 -9.50 4.93
C ALA A 42 -15.64 -9.82 4.32
N LEU A 43 -14.89 -8.79 3.90
CA LEU A 43 -13.57 -8.94 3.31
C LEU A 43 -12.50 -9.26 4.37
N LEU A 44 -12.60 -8.66 5.56
CA LEU A 44 -11.60 -8.72 6.62
C LEU A 44 -11.92 -9.74 7.74
N GLY A 45 -13.17 -10.20 7.84
CA GLY A 45 -13.55 -11.24 8.79
C GLY A 45 -13.43 -10.79 10.26
N ASP A 46 -12.81 -11.61 11.11
CA ASP A 46 -12.66 -11.34 12.55
C ASP A 46 -11.80 -10.08 12.84
N ASP A 47 -10.90 -9.72 11.92
CA ASP A 47 -9.99 -8.56 12.04
C ASP A 47 -10.73 -7.23 11.85
N ALA A 48 -11.95 -7.23 11.30
CA ALA A 48 -12.76 -6.01 11.11
C ALA A 48 -13.11 -5.33 12.45
N ASN A 49 -13.19 -6.09 13.55
CA ASN A 49 -13.53 -5.56 14.87
C ASN A 49 -12.42 -4.67 15.45
N GLU A 50 -11.19 -4.72 14.92
CA GLU A 50 -10.09 -3.85 15.36
C GLU A 50 -10.31 -2.39 14.91
N PHE A 51 -10.93 -2.19 13.75
CA PHE A 51 -11.19 -0.86 13.18
C PHE A 51 -12.36 -0.13 13.86
N GLU A 52 -13.32 -0.86 14.42
CA GLU A 52 -14.48 -0.31 15.15
C GLU A 52 -14.06 0.32 16.50
N THR A 53 -12.92 -0.12 17.05
CA THR A 53 -12.41 0.39 18.34
C THR A 53 -11.72 1.76 18.26
N LEU A 54 -11.33 2.20 17.05
CA LEU A 54 -10.57 3.44 16.85
C LEU A 54 -11.47 4.70 16.90
N GLU A 55 -12.76 4.60 16.60
CA GLU A 55 -13.68 5.75 16.60
C GLU A 55 -14.07 6.23 18.01
N GLN A 56 -13.89 5.41 19.06
CA GLN A 56 -14.32 5.75 20.42
C GLN A 56 -13.27 6.50 21.25
N GLN A 57 -12.10 6.83 20.69
CA GLN A 57 -11.02 7.50 21.42
C GLN A 57 -10.43 8.72 20.69
N GLN A 58 -11.24 9.66 20.20
CA GLN A 58 -10.93 11.12 20.23
C GLN A 58 -12.12 11.92 19.67
N PRO A 59 -12.75 12.84 20.42
CA PRO A 59 -13.62 13.84 19.82
C PRO A 59 -12.74 14.88 19.12
N VAL A 60 -12.62 14.78 17.79
CA VAL A 60 -12.08 15.88 16.97
C VAL A 60 -13.05 17.04 17.09
N LYS A 61 -12.62 18.08 17.81
CA LYS A 61 -13.30 19.36 17.90
C LYS A 61 -13.19 20.01 16.52
N GLN A 62 -14.18 19.79 15.66
CA GLN A 62 -14.33 20.55 14.42
C GLN A 62 -14.63 22.00 14.80
N GLU A 63 -13.68 22.89 14.55
CA GLU A 63 -13.91 24.33 14.53
C GLU A 63 -14.76 24.63 13.29
N SER A 64 -16.05 24.73 13.55
CA SER A 64 -17.12 24.97 12.58
C SER A 64 -17.15 26.46 12.19
N ASP A 65 -16.21 26.92 11.38
CA ASP A 65 -16.22 28.30 10.84
C ASP A 65 -16.18 28.36 9.30
N GLU A 66 -15.71 27.31 8.62
CA GLU A 66 -15.64 27.32 7.14
C GLU A 66 -16.91 26.76 6.46
N GLY A 67 -17.66 25.88 7.14
CA GLY A 67 -18.94 25.37 6.64
C GLY A 67 -20.07 26.40 6.64
N GLN A 68 -20.05 27.37 7.56
CA GLN A 68 -21.08 28.41 7.65
C GLN A 68 -21.00 29.42 6.48
N SER A 69 -19.80 29.64 5.96
CA SER A 69 -19.57 30.55 4.82
C SER A 69 -20.09 30.01 3.48
N PHE A 70 -20.17 28.68 3.34
CA PHE A 70 -20.73 28.02 2.17
C PHE A 70 -22.26 27.96 2.25
N GLU A 71 -22.81 27.71 3.43
CA GLU A 71 -24.27 27.71 3.67
C GLU A 71 -24.90 29.11 3.48
N GLU A 72 -24.20 30.21 3.82
CA GLU A 72 -24.70 31.58 3.59
C GLU A 72 -24.65 32.02 2.11
N ALA A 73 -23.85 31.35 1.27
CA ALA A 73 -23.67 31.69 -0.15
C ALA A 73 -24.76 31.10 -1.06
N PHE A 74 -25.61 30.20 -0.54
CA PHE A 74 -26.73 29.61 -1.27
C PHE A 74 -28.02 29.78 -0.46
N PRO A 75 -29.13 30.26 -1.05
CA PRO A 75 -30.40 30.36 -0.34
C PRO A 75 -30.90 28.96 0.05
N GLU A 76 -31.15 28.72 1.34
CA GLU A 76 -31.71 27.46 1.87
C GLU A 76 -33.13 27.19 1.33
N ILE A 77 -33.32 26.09 0.58
CA ILE A 77 -34.61 25.70 -0.04
C ILE A 77 -35.40 24.73 0.86
N ASN A 78 -35.27 24.79 2.20
CA ASN A 78 -35.96 23.86 3.09
C ASN A 78 -36.59 24.54 4.33
N GLN A 79 -37.50 25.49 4.09
CA GLN A 79 -38.57 25.79 5.06
C GLN A 79 -39.92 25.77 4.36
N THR A 80 -40.61 24.63 4.46
CA THR A 80 -42.03 24.52 4.17
C THR A 80 -42.84 25.24 5.26
N GLN A 81 -43.06 26.55 5.10
CA GLN A 81 -44.27 27.20 5.59
C GLN A 81 -45.15 27.60 4.40
N PRO A 82 -46.49 27.39 4.47
CA PRO A 82 -47.38 27.71 3.38
C PRO A 82 -47.64 29.22 3.39
N THR A 83 -46.78 30.00 2.77
CA THR A 83 -47.08 31.40 2.47
C THR A 83 -47.42 31.50 0.99
N THR A 84 -48.72 31.60 0.72
CA THR A 84 -49.31 31.89 -0.57
C THR A 84 -48.86 33.27 -1.06
N GLN A 85 -47.74 33.36 -1.76
CA GLN A 85 -47.50 34.45 -2.70
C GLN A 85 -46.95 33.86 -3.99
N SER A 86 -47.84 33.86 -4.99
CA SER A 86 -47.58 33.50 -6.38
C SER A 86 -46.49 34.41 -6.94
N ILE A 87 -45.25 33.95 -6.92
CA ILE A 87 -44.18 34.49 -7.76
C ILE A 87 -43.91 33.43 -8.80
N THR A 88 -44.37 33.74 -10.00
CA THR A 88 -44.29 32.94 -11.22
C THR A 88 -42.85 32.48 -11.44
N ALA A 89 -42.61 31.17 -11.30
CA ALA A 89 -41.40 30.54 -11.77
C ALA A 89 -41.29 30.80 -13.28
N THR A 90 -40.39 31.71 -13.66
CA THR A 90 -39.97 31.78 -15.05
C THR A 90 -38.97 30.65 -15.24
N SER A 91 -39.49 29.45 -15.51
CA SER A 91 -38.72 28.41 -16.16
C SER A 91 -38.13 29.01 -17.43
N PHE A 92 -36.81 29.22 -17.44
CA PHE A 92 -36.08 29.35 -18.69
C PHE A 92 -35.94 27.94 -19.28
N GLU A 93 -37.06 27.40 -19.76
CA GLU A 93 -36.98 26.39 -20.80
C GLU A 93 -36.58 27.12 -22.09
N PRO A 94 -35.58 26.65 -22.85
CA PRO A 94 -35.41 27.16 -24.19
C PRO A 94 -36.60 26.67 -25.01
N ALA A 95 -37.65 27.48 -25.08
CA ALA A 95 -38.74 27.32 -26.03
C ALA A 95 -38.20 27.60 -27.44
N VAL A 96 -37.39 26.69 -27.98
CA VAL A 96 -37.03 26.68 -29.39
C VAL A 96 -38.08 25.88 -30.16
N SER A 97 -39.15 26.60 -30.51
CA SER A 97 -39.80 26.54 -31.81
C SER A 97 -39.99 25.15 -32.44
N SER A 98 -41.24 24.68 -32.37
CA SER A 98 -41.83 23.61 -33.19
C SER A 98 -41.89 23.95 -34.70
N GLY A 99 -40.97 24.76 -35.24
CA GLY A 99 -40.95 25.26 -36.62
C GLY A 99 -39.68 24.97 -37.42
N MET A 100 -38.71 24.24 -36.87
CA MET A 100 -37.43 23.95 -37.56
C MET A 100 -37.32 22.54 -38.15
N GLN A 101 -38.41 21.76 -38.14
CA GLN A 101 -38.45 20.39 -38.64
C GLN A 101 -38.31 20.25 -40.17
N GLY A 102 -38.18 21.36 -40.92
CA GLY A 102 -38.15 21.38 -42.38
C GLY A 102 -36.94 22.04 -43.04
N LEU A 103 -35.96 22.56 -42.28
CA LEU A 103 -34.70 22.96 -42.89
C LEU A 103 -33.84 21.71 -43.02
N SER A 104 -33.81 21.13 -44.21
CA SER A 104 -32.79 20.18 -44.61
C SER A 104 -31.43 20.88 -44.50
N LEU A 105 -30.90 20.92 -43.28
CA LEU A 105 -29.50 21.11 -42.97
C LEU A 105 -28.78 19.82 -43.37
N GLU A 106 -28.86 19.47 -44.65
CA GLU A 106 -27.80 18.72 -45.32
C GLU A 106 -26.57 19.65 -45.30
N SER A 107 -26.01 19.77 -44.11
CA SER A 107 -24.85 20.49 -43.64
C SER A 107 -24.19 21.41 -44.66
N SER A 108 -24.24 22.73 -44.39
CA SER A 108 -23.30 23.68 -44.99
C SER A 108 -21.89 23.09 -44.96
N LYS A 109 -21.14 23.19 -46.07
CA LYS A 109 -19.79 22.62 -46.21
C LYS A 109 -18.88 22.98 -45.02
N ALA A 110 -19.03 24.19 -44.46
CA ALA A 110 -18.29 24.62 -43.29
C ALA A 110 -18.56 23.76 -42.03
N ILE A 111 -19.80 23.27 -41.86
CA ILE A 111 -20.19 22.39 -40.74
C ILE A 111 -19.66 20.97 -40.97
N GLN A 112 -19.63 20.49 -42.21
CA GLN A 112 -19.01 19.20 -42.55
C GLN A 112 -17.51 19.23 -42.25
N GLU A 113 -16.80 20.23 -42.78
CA GLU A 113 -15.36 20.42 -42.57
C GLU A 113 -15.01 20.59 -41.09
N TRP A 114 -15.85 21.30 -40.32
CA TRP A 114 -15.66 21.43 -38.88
C TRP A 114 -15.83 20.10 -38.15
N LYS A 115 -16.86 19.31 -38.47
CA LYS A 115 -17.07 17.99 -37.89
C LYS A 115 -15.91 17.03 -38.21
N GLU A 116 -15.44 17.03 -39.45
CA GLU A 116 -14.29 16.22 -39.86
C GLU A 116 -13.02 16.60 -39.09
N ARG A 117 -12.72 17.90 -38.94
CA ARG A 117 -11.57 18.35 -38.14
C ARG A 117 -11.69 18.00 -36.67
N GLN A 118 -12.88 18.15 -36.08
CA GLN A 118 -13.13 17.76 -34.69
C GLN A 118 -12.98 16.25 -34.50
N GLN A 119 -13.54 15.45 -35.40
CA GLN A 119 -13.45 14.00 -35.32
C GLN A 119 -11.98 13.53 -35.40
N LEU A 120 -11.18 14.16 -36.25
CA LEU A 120 -9.75 13.86 -36.38
C LEU A 120 -8.97 14.22 -35.10
N GLU A 121 -9.25 15.38 -34.50
CA GLU A 121 -8.62 15.77 -33.23
C GLU A 121 -9.03 14.85 -32.08
N ILE A 122 -10.31 14.48 -31.99
CA ILE A 122 -10.81 13.51 -31.01
C ILE A 122 -10.11 12.16 -31.21
N GLN A 123 -10.03 11.67 -32.45
CA GLN A 123 -9.36 10.41 -32.77
C GLN A 123 -7.89 10.43 -32.36
N ARG A 124 -7.18 11.53 -32.64
CA ARG A 124 -5.77 11.70 -32.23
C ARG A 124 -5.62 11.66 -30.71
N ARG A 125 -6.48 12.38 -29.99
CA ARG A 125 -6.46 12.43 -28.52
C ARG A 125 -6.80 11.07 -27.91
N ASP A 126 -7.74 10.35 -28.50
CA ASP A 126 -8.15 9.02 -28.07
C ASP A 126 -7.04 8.00 -28.35
N GLU A 127 -6.35 8.08 -29.49
CA GLU A 127 -5.17 7.25 -29.80
C GLU A 127 -4.04 7.46 -28.79
N LEU A 128 -3.70 8.72 -28.47
CA LEU A 128 -2.71 9.04 -27.42
C LEU A 128 -3.14 8.55 -26.04
N SER A 129 -4.44 8.61 -25.74
CA SER A 129 -4.97 8.11 -24.47
C SER A 129 -4.91 6.58 -24.40
N GLN A 130 -5.14 5.90 -25.53
CA GLN A 130 -5.01 4.44 -25.64
C GLN A 130 -3.55 4.00 -25.55
N SER A 131 -2.62 4.68 -26.22
CA SER A 131 -1.20 4.35 -26.15
C SER A 131 -0.67 4.51 -24.73
N ARG A 132 -0.99 5.62 -24.05
CA ARG A 132 -0.60 5.83 -22.65
C ARG A 132 -1.18 4.76 -21.71
N LYS A 133 -2.45 4.37 -21.91
CA LYS A 133 -3.05 3.27 -21.14
C LYS A 133 -2.34 1.95 -21.37
N ALA A 134 -1.97 1.65 -22.62
CA ALA A 134 -1.23 0.45 -22.97
C ALA A 134 0.17 0.44 -22.33
N GLU A 135 0.90 1.56 -22.39
CA GLU A 135 2.21 1.72 -21.73
C GLU A 135 2.12 1.54 -20.21
N ILE A 136 1.10 2.08 -19.56
CA ILE A 136 0.87 1.90 -18.12
C ILE A 136 0.58 0.42 -17.81
N MET A 137 -0.24 -0.24 -18.64
CA MET A 137 -0.55 -1.65 -18.46
C MET A 137 0.69 -2.53 -18.65
N GLU A 138 1.50 -2.25 -19.66
CA GLU A 138 2.77 -2.96 -19.90
C GLU A 138 3.75 -2.75 -18.74
N LYS A 139 3.90 -1.51 -18.27
CA LYS A 139 4.74 -1.20 -17.11
C LYS A 139 4.24 -1.88 -15.84
N ALA A 140 2.93 -1.95 -15.63
CA ALA A 140 2.33 -2.64 -14.49
C ALA A 140 2.58 -4.16 -14.57
N ASN A 141 2.36 -4.78 -15.74
CA ASN A 141 2.65 -6.20 -15.94
C ASN A 141 4.12 -6.51 -15.72
N LYS A 142 5.02 -5.70 -16.28
CA LYS A 142 6.46 -5.86 -16.05
C LYS A 142 6.84 -5.73 -14.59
N ALA A 143 6.24 -4.77 -13.86
CA ALA A 143 6.50 -4.62 -12.43
C ALA A 143 6.02 -5.83 -11.61
N ILE A 144 4.93 -6.49 -12.04
CA ILE A 144 4.45 -7.74 -11.44
C ILE A 144 5.45 -8.87 -11.70
N ASP A 145 5.90 -9.05 -12.94
CA ASP A 145 6.89 -10.07 -13.31
C ASP A 145 8.20 -9.85 -12.54
N ASP A 146 8.72 -8.62 -12.55
CA ASP A 146 9.93 -8.23 -11.80
C ASP A 146 9.77 -8.51 -10.30
N PHE A 147 8.59 -8.30 -9.72
CA PHE A 147 8.33 -8.60 -8.30
C PHE A 147 8.43 -10.10 -8.02
N TYR A 148 7.81 -10.94 -8.84
CA TYR A 148 7.85 -12.39 -8.63
C TYR A 148 9.25 -12.97 -8.86
N ASP A 149 9.98 -12.49 -9.86
CA ASP A 149 11.35 -12.93 -10.10
C ASP A 149 12.27 -12.56 -8.92
N ASN A 150 12.16 -11.32 -8.42
CA ASN A 150 12.92 -10.87 -7.24
C ASN A 150 12.49 -11.57 -5.95
N TYR A 151 11.22 -11.91 -5.80
CA TYR A 151 10.72 -12.63 -4.63
C TYR A 151 11.21 -14.09 -4.64
N ASN A 152 11.08 -14.76 -5.78
CA ASN A 152 11.49 -16.15 -5.93
C ASN A 152 13.00 -16.30 -5.76
N SER A 153 13.81 -15.42 -6.36
CA SER A 153 15.26 -15.44 -6.17
C SER A 153 15.65 -15.26 -4.70
N LYS A 154 15.10 -14.26 -4.02
CA LYS A 154 15.34 -14.04 -2.58
C LYS A 154 14.89 -15.22 -1.72
N ARG A 155 13.74 -15.82 -2.05
CA ARG A 155 13.24 -16.99 -1.33
C ARG A 155 14.18 -18.16 -1.51
N ASP A 156 14.64 -18.41 -2.73
CA ASP A 156 15.54 -19.51 -3.05
C ASP A 156 16.91 -19.29 -2.41
N ASP A 157 17.46 -18.07 -2.46
CA ASP A 157 18.69 -17.69 -1.75
C ASP A 157 18.57 -17.93 -0.24
N LEU A 158 17.43 -17.58 0.37
CA LEU A 158 17.20 -17.79 1.80
C LEU A 158 17.08 -19.28 2.14
N ILE A 159 16.43 -20.07 1.28
CA ILE A 159 16.34 -21.53 1.44
C ILE A 159 17.73 -22.16 1.33
N GLU A 160 18.53 -21.73 0.35
CA GLU A 160 19.91 -22.20 0.17
C GLU A 160 20.79 -21.82 1.36
N GLN A 161 20.67 -20.59 1.87
CA GLN A 161 21.35 -20.15 3.08
C GLN A 161 20.94 -21.00 4.27
N THR A 162 19.64 -21.19 4.51
CA THR A 162 19.13 -22.01 5.63
C THR A 162 19.63 -23.45 5.53
N ARG A 163 19.65 -24.02 4.32
CA ARG A 163 20.14 -25.38 4.07
C ARG A 163 21.64 -25.49 4.29
N LYS A 164 22.40 -24.45 3.91
CA LYS A 164 23.84 -24.39 4.16
C LYS A 164 24.13 -24.27 5.65
N GLU A 165 23.41 -23.39 6.36
CA GLU A 165 23.51 -23.25 7.81
C GLU A 165 23.11 -24.54 8.53
N GLU A 166 22.09 -25.25 8.07
CA GLU A 166 21.72 -26.57 8.59
C GLU A 166 22.85 -27.59 8.38
N ALA A 167 23.43 -27.64 7.18
CA ALA A 167 24.54 -28.55 6.89
C ALA A 167 25.77 -28.23 7.74
N GLU A 168 26.14 -26.95 7.89
CA GLU A 168 27.22 -26.50 8.75
C GLU A 168 26.93 -26.78 10.23
N PHE A 169 25.68 -26.63 10.67
CA PHE A 169 25.26 -26.96 12.03
C PHE A 169 25.33 -28.47 12.28
N LEU A 170 24.90 -29.30 11.33
CA LEU A 170 25.01 -30.75 11.42
C LEU A 170 26.48 -31.20 11.45
N GLU A 171 27.34 -30.61 10.62
CA GLU A 171 28.78 -30.87 10.65
C GLU A 171 29.41 -30.44 11.99
N ALA A 172 29.10 -29.23 12.47
CA ALA A 172 29.56 -28.76 13.78
C ALA A 172 29.06 -29.65 14.93
N ARG A 173 27.83 -30.17 14.82
CA ARG A 173 27.27 -31.13 15.77
C ARG A 173 27.99 -32.47 15.69
N ASP A 174 28.25 -33.00 14.49
CA ASP A 174 28.96 -34.27 14.31
C ASP A 174 30.43 -34.17 14.76
N ASP A 175 31.11 -33.05 14.50
CA ASP A 175 32.43 -32.71 15.07
C ASP A 175 32.37 -32.49 16.59
N SER A 176 31.23 -32.04 17.13
CA SER A 176 31.03 -31.99 18.58
C SER A 176 30.83 -33.39 19.18
N ILE A 177 30.25 -34.34 18.44
CA ILE A 177 29.99 -35.71 18.91
C ILE A 177 31.27 -36.55 18.84
N THR A 178 32.15 -36.28 17.88
CA THR A 178 33.43 -36.98 17.71
C THR A 178 34.51 -36.41 18.64
N GLY A 179 34.84 -37.14 19.71
CA GLY A 179 35.87 -36.72 20.68
C GLY A 179 35.69 -37.34 22.07
N THR A 180 36.59 -37.00 23.00
CA THR A 180 36.45 -37.43 24.41
C THR A 180 35.24 -36.73 25.06
N THR A 181 34.66 -37.33 26.11
CA THR A 181 33.57 -36.68 26.88
C THR A 181 33.96 -35.31 27.45
N TRP A 182 35.25 -35.10 27.70
CA TRP A 182 35.80 -33.83 28.18
C TRP A 182 35.93 -32.78 27.08
N ASP A 183 36.25 -33.16 25.83
CA ASP A 183 36.19 -32.25 24.67
C ASP A 183 34.76 -31.72 24.45
N ARG A 184 33.76 -32.60 24.63
CA ARG A 184 32.33 -32.24 24.59
C ARG A 184 31.97 -31.25 25.69
N ALA A 185 32.35 -31.54 26.94
CA ALA A 185 32.10 -30.65 28.07
C ALA A 185 32.77 -29.28 27.87
N LEU A 186 33.98 -29.24 27.32
CA LEU A 186 34.72 -28.01 27.06
C LEU A 186 34.06 -27.14 25.98
N LYS A 187 33.47 -27.73 24.94
CA LYS A 187 32.72 -27.00 23.88
C LYS A 187 31.40 -26.39 24.42
N LEU A 188 30.73 -27.03 25.39
CA LEU A 188 29.50 -26.51 26.02
C LEU A 188 29.76 -25.41 27.05
N ILE A 189 30.92 -25.43 27.69
CA ILE A 189 31.31 -24.42 28.67
C ILE A 189 31.86 -23.22 27.90
N ASP A 190 31.17 -22.08 27.95
CA ASP A 190 31.69 -20.85 27.39
C ASP A 190 32.91 -20.37 28.20
N ILE A 191 34.09 -20.74 27.73
CA ILE A 191 35.38 -20.36 28.30
C ILE A 191 35.79 -18.94 27.87
N SER A 192 35.05 -18.29 26.97
CA SER A 192 35.32 -16.91 26.52
C SER A 192 34.75 -15.87 27.48
N ASP A 193 33.80 -16.27 28.33
CA ASP A 193 33.17 -15.41 29.32
C ASP A 193 34.05 -15.23 30.57
N VAL A 194 35.15 -14.49 30.40
CA VAL A 194 36.07 -14.06 31.47
C VAL A 194 35.50 -12.85 32.22
N ASN A 195 34.40 -12.23 31.74
CA ASN A 195 33.96 -10.91 32.20
C ASN A 195 32.50 -10.82 32.66
N THR A 196 31.72 -11.92 32.69
CA THR A 196 30.50 -11.91 33.50
C THR A 196 30.88 -11.68 34.95
N LYS A 197 30.27 -10.66 35.53
CA LYS A 197 30.46 -10.10 36.86
C LYS A 197 30.16 -11.11 37.98
N SER A 198 30.90 -12.21 38.06
CA SER A 198 30.83 -13.21 39.13
C SER A 198 32.16 -13.21 39.89
N GLY A 199 32.49 -12.05 40.45
CA GLY A 199 33.75 -11.75 41.13
C GLY A 199 33.96 -12.44 42.49
N PHE A 200 33.61 -13.71 42.64
CA PHE A 200 33.81 -14.44 43.92
C PHE A 200 34.50 -15.79 43.80
N ARG A 201 34.72 -16.34 42.60
CA ARG A 201 35.43 -17.62 42.42
C ARG A 201 36.40 -17.55 41.26
N ASP A 202 37.68 -17.69 41.57
CA ASP A 202 38.74 -17.85 40.57
C ASP A 202 38.54 -19.19 39.84
N LYS A 203 38.18 -19.11 38.56
CA LYS A 203 37.97 -20.28 37.67
C LYS A 203 39.23 -20.65 36.90
N THR A 204 40.36 -19.98 37.13
CA THR A 204 41.61 -20.19 36.38
C THR A 204 42.12 -21.63 36.54
N ARG A 205 42.18 -22.14 37.77
CA ARG A 205 42.58 -23.54 38.04
C ARG A 205 41.62 -24.56 37.45
N PHE A 206 40.32 -24.25 37.46
CA PHE A 206 39.31 -25.12 36.85
C PHE A 206 39.45 -25.16 35.33
N ARG A 207 39.76 -24.03 34.70
CA ARG A 207 40.09 -23.94 33.28
C ARG A 207 41.34 -24.74 32.93
N GLU A 208 42.40 -24.63 33.74
CA GLU A 208 43.64 -25.39 33.55
C GLU A 208 43.40 -26.91 33.62
N ILE A 209 42.61 -27.37 34.59
CA ILE A 209 42.22 -28.78 34.72
C ILE A 209 41.39 -29.22 33.50
N LEU A 210 40.40 -28.45 33.07
CA LEU A 210 39.59 -28.80 31.90
C LEU A 210 40.40 -28.82 30.60
N LEU A 211 41.41 -27.96 30.46
CA LEU A 211 42.34 -27.96 29.33
C LEU A 211 43.31 -29.15 29.37
N SER A 212 43.72 -29.61 30.56
CA SER A 212 44.59 -30.79 30.67
C SER A 212 43.85 -32.11 30.43
N LEU A 213 42.53 -32.15 30.69
CA LEU A 213 41.67 -33.30 30.40
C LEU A 213 41.25 -33.38 28.93
N LYS A 214 41.51 -32.32 28.16
CA LYS A 214 41.20 -32.25 26.72
C LYS A 214 42.08 -33.25 25.94
N GLY A 215 41.47 -34.22 25.27
CA GLY A 215 42.17 -35.21 24.44
C GLY A 215 42.91 -36.31 25.21
N ASP A 216 42.83 -36.34 26.55
CA ASP A 216 43.35 -37.45 27.34
C ASP A 216 42.38 -38.64 27.29
N THR A 217 42.87 -39.81 26.89
CA THR A 217 42.06 -41.03 26.75
C THR A 217 42.13 -41.93 27.99
N GLU A 218 43.08 -41.66 28.90
CA GLU A 218 43.33 -42.46 30.13
C GLU A 218 42.62 -41.88 31.36
N VAL A 219 41.79 -40.84 31.19
CA VAL A 219 41.02 -40.23 32.30
C VAL A 219 39.64 -40.88 32.46
N PRO A 220 39.15 -41.01 33.71
CA PRO A 220 37.86 -41.63 33.97
C PRO A 220 36.74 -40.91 33.21
N GLY A 221 35.94 -41.70 32.49
CA GLY A 221 34.85 -41.20 31.66
C GLY A 221 35.24 -40.74 30.26
N ALA A 222 36.52 -40.75 29.86
CA ALA A 222 36.97 -40.30 28.53
C ALA A 222 36.39 -41.11 27.36
N ALA A 223 36.30 -42.44 27.53
CA ALA A 223 35.84 -43.38 26.50
C ALA A 223 34.32 -43.48 26.34
N GLY A 224 33.53 -42.71 27.10
CA GLY A 224 32.08 -42.85 27.14
C GLY A 224 31.62 -44.12 27.89
N TYR A 225 30.31 -44.19 28.18
CA TYR A 225 29.61 -45.37 28.68
C TYR A 225 28.68 -45.88 27.59
#